data_AF-A0A533WYP5-F1
#
_entry.id   AF-A0A533WYP5-F1
#
_cell.length_a   1.000
_cell.length_b   1.000
_cell.length_c   1.000
_cell.angle_alpha   90.00
_cell.angle_beta   90.00
_cell.angle_gamma   90.00
#
_symmetry.space_group_name_H-M   'P 1'
#
loop_
_entity.id
_entity.type
_entity.pdbx_description
1 polymer ?
#
loop_
_entity_poly.entity_id
_entity_poly.type
_entity_poly.pdbx_seq_one_letter_code
_entity_poly.pdbx_strand_id
1 'polypeptide(L)'
;YGPWTVTLGSDRETHLQMLQARIYQDVQRLFSENNCIVFFNRFDEYFAITNGLDALDHKEIQHNLAELYDDLKMSMAIGAGKTAFEANLSAYSARKERKMLDNEARIFGNVVDDADIAQIMHIDID
;
A
#
# COMPACT_ATOMS: atom_id res chain seq x y z
N TYR A 1 -7.80 3.26 -11.65
CA TYR A 1 -6.59 3.16 -12.48
C TYR A 1 -6.93 2.97 -13.96
N GLY A 2 -7.30 1.77 -14.42
CA GLY A 2 -7.51 1.47 -15.86
C GLY A 2 -8.42 2.43 -16.65
N PRO A 3 -9.63 2.81 -16.18
CA PRO A 3 -10.48 3.76 -16.92
C PRO A 3 -9.88 5.18 -17.05
N TRP A 4 -9.11 5.60 -16.06
CA TRP A 4 -8.45 6.91 -16.05
C TRP A 4 -7.25 6.94 -17.01
N THR A 5 -6.46 5.86 -17.11
CA THR A 5 -5.28 5.85 -17.99
C THR A 5 -5.61 5.97 -19.48
N VAL A 6 -6.86 5.69 -19.88
CA VAL A 6 -7.33 5.80 -21.27
C VAL A 6 -7.59 7.26 -21.68
N THR A 7 -7.75 8.19 -20.74
CA THR A 7 -8.01 9.62 -21.04
C THR A 7 -6.76 10.40 -21.47
N LEU A 8 -5.56 9.81 -21.34
CA LEU A 8 -4.26 10.48 -21.46
C LEU A 8 -3.68 10.54 -22.90
N GLY A 9 -4.41 10.15 -23.95
CA GLY A 9 -3.93 10.28 -25.34
C GLY A 9 -2.85 9.28 -25.78
N SER A 10 -2.15 9.56 -26.90
CA SER A 10 -1.21 8.63 -27.56
C SER A 10 0.20 8.57 -26.93
N ASP A 11 0.58 9.60 -26.17
CA ASP A 11 1.82 9.69 -25.39
C ASP A 11 1.61 9.27 -23.92
N ARG A 12 0.50 8.59 -23.63
CA ARG A 12 0.11 8.15 -22.29
C ARG A 12 1.16 7.33 -21.57
N GLU A 13 1.90 6.46 -22.28
CA GLU A 13 2.78 5.49 -21.62
C GLU A 13 3.91 6.19 -20.86
N THR A 14 4.55 7.18 -21.49
CA THR A 14 5.59 7.99 -20.84
C THR A 14 5.05 8.70 -19.60
N HIS A 15 3.85 9.28 -19.69
CA HIS A 15 3.22 9.94 -18.55
C HIS A 15 2.84 8.97 -17.43
N LEU A 16 2.35 7.77 -17.77
CA LEU A 16 2.01 6.72 -16.82
C LEU A 16 3.25 6.20 -16.09
N GLN A 17 4.35 5.97 -16.80
CA GLN A 17 5.60 5.53 -16.18
C GLN A 17 6.14 6.58 -15.19
N MET A 18 6.13 7.88 -15.57
CA MET A 18 6.53 8.96 -14.66
C MET A 18 5.61 9.07 -13.45
N LEU A 19 4.30 8.92 -13.64
CA LEU A 19 3.33 8.96 -12.56
C LEU A 19 3.48 7.76 -11.61
N GLN A 20 3.61 6.55 -12.13
CA GLN A 20 3.80 5.33 -11.34
C GLN A 20 5.09 5.41 -10.51
N ALA A 21 6.19 5.91 -11.10
CA ALA A 21 7.44 6.13 -10.38
C ALA A 21 7.28 7.15 -9.24
N ARG A 22 6.54 8.25 -9.48
CA ARG A 22 6.25 9.25 -8.44
C ARG A 22 5.37 8.70 -7.33
N ILE A 23 4.30 7.97 -7.67
CA ILE A 23 3.44 7.32 -6.67
C ILE A 23 4.25 6.37 -5.80
N TYR A 24 5.10 5.53 -6.42
CA TYR A 24 5.95 4.63 -5.65
C TYR A 24 6.91 5.39 -4.72
N GLN A 25 7.52 6.48 -5.21
CA GLN A 25 8.38 7.34 -4.38
C GLN A 25 7.61 7.88 -3.15
N ASP A 26 6.41 8.44 -3.34
CA ASP A 26 5.64 9.02 -2.25
C ASP A 26 5.10 7.97 -1.28
N VAL A 27 4.63 6.83 -1.78
CA VAL A 27 4.23 5.69 -0.94
C VAL A 27 5.43 5.21 -0.12
N GLN A 28 6.58 4.95 -0.74
CA GLN A 28 7.78 4.55 -0.02
C GLN A 28 8.18 5.60 1.02
N ARG A 29 8.18 6.89 0.66
CA ARG A 29 8.57 7.99 1.56
C ARG A 29 7.67 8.05 2.81
N LEU A 30 6.35 8.12 2.63
CA LEU A 30 5.40 8.25 3.75
C LEU A 30 5.43 7.03 4.69
N PHE A 31 5.61 5.83 4.15
CA PHE A 31 5.81 4.63 4.97
C PHE A 31 7.19 4.61 5.65
N SER A 32 8.26 5.07 4.98
CA SER A 32 9.62 5.12 5.56
C SER A 32 9.74 6.12 6.71
N GLU A 33 9.01 7.24 6.65
CA GLU A 33 8.87 8.21 7.74
C GLU A 33 8.31 7.55 9.03
N ASN A 34 7.64 6.40 8.88
CA ASN A 34 7.05 5.59 9.93
C ASN A 34 7.79 4.25 10.15
N ASN A 35 9.09 4.18 9.83
CA ASN A 35 9.95 2.99 9.98
C ASN A 35 9.49 1.75 9.18
N CYS A 36 8.69 1.93 8.13
CA CYS A 36 8.21 0.85 7.28
C CYS A 36 9.03 0.74 5.98
N ILE A 37 8.85 -0.35 5.25
CA ILE A 37 9.44 -0.55 3.91
C ILE A 37 8.36 -1.01 2.93
N VAL A 38 8.40 -0.47 1.71
CA VAL A 38 7.44 -0.79 0.64
C VAL A 38 8.18 -1.46 -0.51
N PHE A 39 7.55 -2.48 -1.07
CA PHE A 39 7.99 -3.14 -2.29
C PHE A 39 6.93 -2.97 -3.36
N PHE A 40 7.40 -2.66 -4.54
CA PHE A 40 6.57 -2.70 -5.73
C PHE A 40 6.18 -4.14 -6.06
N ASN A 41 4.88 -4.42 -6.26
CA ASN A 41 4.41 -5.71 -6.74
C ASN A 41 4.04 -5.64 -8.22
N ARG A 42 2.96 -4.91 -8.50
CA ARG A 42 2.50 -4.55 -9.83
C ARG A 42 2.34 -3.04 -9.87
N PHE A 43 2.27 -2.45 -11.05
CA PHE A 43 2.22 -0.98 -11.16
C PHE A 43 1.17 -0.27 -10.30
N ASP A 44 0.02 -0.89 -10.09
CA ASP A 44 -1.07 -0.35 -9.28
C ASP A 44 -1.21 -1.03 -7.91
N GLU A 45 -0.21 -1.80 -7.48
CA GLU A 45 -0.23 -2.59 -6.24
C GLU A 45 1.14 -2.62 -5.55
N TYR A 46 1.13 -2.34 -4.25
CA TYR A 46 2.33 -2.29 -3.41
C TYR A 46 2.16 -3.21 -2.20
N PHE A 47 3.26 -3.81 -1.76
CA PHE A 47 3.34 -4.49 -0.46
C PHE A 47 4.11 -3.62 0.51
N ALA A 48 3.60 -3.44 1.72
CA ALA A 48 4.29 -2.72 2.78
C ALA A 48 4.45 -3.63 4.00
N ILE A 49 5.63 -3.60 4.61
CA ILE A 49 5.85 -4.20 5.93
C ILE A 49 5.69 -3.07 6.95
N THR A 50 4.62 -3.15 7.74
CA THR A 50 4.13 -2.06 8.60
C THR A 50 4.02 -2.43 10.07
N ASN A 51 4.84 -3.37 10.53
CA ASN A 51 4.93 -3.76 11.94
C ASN A 51 5.06 -2.52 12.84
N GLY A 52 4.22 -2.43 13.87
CA GLY A 52 4.20 -1.31 14.82
C GLY A 52 3.25 -0.17 14.46
N LEU A 53 2.64 -0.17 13.27
CA LEU A 53 1.62 0.82 12.89
C LEU A 53 0.20 0.31 13.18
N ASP A 54 -0.62 1.18 13.76
CA ASP A 54 -2.03 0.92 14.04
C ASP A 54 -2.96 1.41 12.91
N ALA A 55 -4.28 1.32 13.11
CA ALA A 55 -5.25 1.79 12.12
C ALA A 55 -5.21 3.32 11.89
N LEU A 56 -4.87 4.11 12.90
CA LEU A 56 -4.79 5.57 12.82
C LEU A 56 -3.55 6.00 12.03
N ASP A 57 -2.39 5.36 12.26
CA ASP A 57 -1.16 5.62 11.51
C ASP A 57 -1.40 5.38 10.01
N HIS A 58 -2.01 4.23 9.66
CA HIS A 58 -2.35 3.92 8.27
C HIS A 58 -3.37 4.91 7.69
N LYS A 59 -4.30 5.42 8.50
CA LYS A 59 -5.27 6.45 8.07
C LYS A 59 -4.58 7.76 7.74
N GLU A 60 -3.62 8.20 8.55
CA GLU A 60 -2.85 9.42 8.30
C GLU A 60 -2.03 9.30 7.00
N ILE A 61 -1.33 8.18 6.81
CA ILE A 61 -0.60 7.91 5.57
C ILE A 61 -1.54 7.91 4.36
N GLN A 62 -2.71 7.25 4.48
CA GLN A 62 -3.70 7.23 3.40
C GLN A 62 -4.22 8.62 3.07
N HIS A 63 -4.47 9.45 4.07
CA HIS A 63 -4.93 10.82 3.90
C HIS A 63 -3.89 11.66 3.14
N ASN A 64 -2.62 11.61 3.57
CA ASN A 64 -1.53 12.32 2.89
C ASN A 64 -1.36 11.87 1.43
N LEU A 65 -1.51 10.56 1.15
CA LEU A 65 -1.51 10.04 -0.22
C LEU A 65 -2.71 10.54 -1.03
N ALA A 66 -3.90 10.62 -0.43
CA ALA A 66 -5.09 11.11 -1.11
C ALA A 66 -5.00 12.61 -1.43
N GLU A 67 -4.34 13.41 -0.58
CA GLU A 67 -4.07 14.83 -0.86
C GLU A 67 -3.06 15.03 -2.00
N LEU A 68 -2.05 14.16 -2.11
CA LEU A 68 -1.07 14.21 -3.21
C LEU A 68 -1.65 13.78 -4.56
N TYR A 69 -2.70 12.96 -4.55
CA TYR A 69 -3.26 12.31 -5.73
C TYR A 69 -4.79 12.31 -5.71
N ASP A 70 -5.39 13.50 -5.72
CA ASP A 70 -6.84 13.75 -5.65
C ASP A 70 -7.68 12.98 -6.69
N ASP A 71 -7.17 12.82 -7.90
CA ASP A 71 -7.83 12.08 -9.00
C ASP A 71 -7.72 10.55 -8.86
N LEU A 72 -6.89 10.04 -7.96
CA LEU A 72 -6.60 8.61 -7.80
C LEU A 72 -7.13 8.07 -6.48
N LYS A 73 -8.14 7.20 -6.60
CA LYS A 73 -8.68 6.49 -5.44
C LYS A 73 -7.77 5.33 -5.03
N MET A 74 -7.04 5.51 -3.94
CA MET A 74 -6.27 4.46 -3.28
C MET A 74 -7.10 3.76 -2.20
N SER A 75 -6.71 2.54 -1.84
CA SER A 75 -7.34 1.74 -0.79
C SER A 75 -6.30 0.78 -0.23
N MET A 76 -6.36 0.51 1.07
CA MET A 76 -5.37 -0.33 1.77
C MET A 76 -6.04 -1.55 2.38
N ALA A 77 -5.35 -2.68 2.41
CA ALA A 77 -5.81 -3.87 3.10
C ALA A 77 -4.71 -4.35 4.04
N ILE A 78 -5.02 -4.40 5.33
CA ILE A 78 -4.07 -4.72 6.40
C ILE A 78 -4.36 -6.15 6.88
N GLY A 79 -3.32 -6.95 7.02
CA GLY A 79 -3.41 -8.31 7.52
C GLY A 79 -2.16 -8.68 8.29
N ALA A 80 -2.36 -9.47 9.34
CA ALA A 80 -1.31 -10.03 10.16
C ALA A 80 -1.39 -11.56 10.16
N GLY A 81 -0.25 -12.20 10.44
CA GLY A 81 -0.10 -13.64 10.50
C GLY A 81 1.28 -14.02 11.06
N LYS A 82 1.48 -15.29 11.41
CA LYS A 82 2.78 -15.77 11.94
C LYS A 82 3.83 -15.90 10.84
N THR A 83 3.40 -15.89 9.58
CA THR A 83 4.27 -15.91 8.39
C THR A 83 3.85 -14.80 7.43
N ALA A 84 4.77 -14.36 6.57
CA ALA A 84 4.47 -13.38 5.53
C ALA A 84 3.32 -13.83 4.60
N PHE A 85 3.23 -15.13 4.32
CA PHE A 85 2.16 -15.70 3.52
C PHE A 85 0.79 -15.64 4.22
N GLU A 86 0.75 -15.95 5.52
CA GLU A 86 -0.48 -15.81 6.32
C GLU A 86 -0.94 -14.35 6.41
N ALA A 87 -0.01 -13.41 6.64
CA ALA A 87 -0.32 -11.99 6.68
C ALA A 87 -0.94 -11.51 5.36
N ASN A 88 -0.35 -11.93 4.23
CA ASN A 88 -0.89 -11.64 2.89
C ASN A 88 -2.30 -12.24 2.69
N LEU A 89 -2.52 -13.50 3.07
CA LEU A 89 -3.86 -14.12 2.98
C LEU A 89 -4.89 -13.42 3.87
N SER A 90 -4.48 -12.96 5.04
CA SER A 90 -5.32 -12.18 5.97
C SER A 90 -5.75 -10.85 5.35
N ALA A 91 -4.81 -10.10 4.78
CA ALA A 91 -5.09 -8.83 4.08
C ALA A 91 -6.01 -9.05 2.87
N TYR A 92 -5.72 -10.06 2.06
CA TYR A 92 -6.56 -10.43 0.91
C TYR A 92 -7.99 -10.78 1.33
N SER A 93 -8.14 -11.60 2.37
CA SER A 93 -9.45 -12.03 2.88
C SER A 93 -10.23 -10.86 3.46
N ALA A 94 -9.57 -9.96 4.22
CA ALA A 94 -10.21 -8.75 4.75
C ALA A 94 -10.77 -7.85 3.63
N ARG A 95 -10.03 -7.68 2.54
CA ARG A 95 -10.52 -6.94 1.36
C ARG A 95 -11.69 -7.65 0.68
N LYS A 96 -11.58 -8.97 0.46
CA LYS A 96 -12.61 -9.79 -0.20
C LYS A 96 -13.92 -9.79 0.59
N GLU A 97 -13.83 -9.85 1.91
CA GLU A 97 -14.95 -9.85 2.84
C GLU A 97 -15.46 -8.44 3.19
N ARG A 98 -14.79 -7.40 2.68
CA ARG A 98 -15.08 -5.98 2.97
C ARG A 98 -15.08 -5.65 4.47
N LYS A 99 -14.13 -6.21 5.23
CA LYS A 99 -13.91 -5.89 6.65
C LYS A 99 -13.30 -4.49 6.76
N MET A 100 -14.15 -3.48 6.90
CA MET A 100 -13.75 -2.07 6.95
C MET A 100 -13.17 -1.70 8.32
N LEU A 101 -11.99 -1.08 8.31
CA LEU A 101 -11.42 -0.37 9.46
C LEU A 101 -11.74 1.13 9.40
N ASP A 102 -11.69 1.70 8.19
CA ASP A 102 -12.10 3.09 7.94
C ASP A 102 -12.77 3.21 6.57
N ASN A 103 -13.99 3.77 6.55
CA ASN A 103 -14.79 3.87 5.33
C ASN A 103 -14.37 5.01 4.40
N GLU A 104 -13.94 6.15 4.97
CA GLU A 104 -13.53 7.33 4.21
C GLU A 104 -12.17 7.07 3.56
N ALA A 105 -11.22 6.57 4.34
CA ALA A 105 -9.88 6.21 3.88
C ALA A 105 -9.83 4.89 3.09
N ARG A 106 -10.95 4.15 3.01
CA ARG A 106 -11.06 2.85 2.33
C ARG A 106 -10.02 1.84 2.79
N ILE A 107 -9.88 1.72 4.11
CA ILE A 107 -8.97 0.80 4.76
C ILE A 107 -9.76 -0.45 5.17
N PHE A 108 -9.28 -1.60 4.73
CA PHE A 108 -9.79 -2.92 5.11
C PHE A 108 -8.77 -3.59 6.03
N GLY A 109 -9.19 -4.45 6.95
CA GLY A 109 -8.20 -5.28 7.64
C GLY A 109 -8.61 -5.87 8.97
N ASN A 110 -7.64 -6.58 9.55
CA ASN A 110 -7.58 -6.96 10.95
C ASN A 110 -6.23 -6.48 11.47
N VAL A 111 -6.21 -5.32 12.14
CA VAL A 111 -4.97 -4.81 12.77
C VAL A 111 -4.69 -5.67 14.00
N VAL A 112 -3.42 -6.00 14.20
CA VAL A 112 -2.94 -6.64 15.41
C VAL A 112 -1.97 -5.68 16.06
N ASP A 113 -2.34 -5.19 17.24
CA ASP A 113 -1.45 -4.42 18.10
C ASP A 113 -0.28 -5.35 18.50
N ASP A 114 0.96 -4.84 18.48
CA ASP A 114 2.20 -5.60 18.77
C ASP A 114 2.58 -6.73 17.77
N ALA A 115 2.69 -6.40 16.48
CA ALA A 115 3.44 -7.27 15.57
C ALA A 115 4.96 -7.17 15.85
N ASP A 116 5.45 -7.95 16.82
CA ASP A 116 6.77 -7.78 17.45
C ASP A 116 8.00 -7.81 16.52
N ILE A 117 8.01 -8.62 15.44
CA ILE A 117 9.23 -8.85 14.63
C ILE A 117 8.89 -9.07 13.15
N ALA A 118 9.58 -8.34 12.27
CA ALA A 118 9.66 -8.64 10.83
C ALA A 118 11.01 -9.26 10.49
N GLN A 119 11.01 -10.31 9.66
CA GLN A 119 12.24 -10.89 9.09
C GLN A 119 12.29 -10.59 7.59
N ILE A 120 13.37 -9.95 7.14
CA ILE A 120 13.62 -9.61 5.74
C ILE A 120 14.96 -10.22 5.32
N MET A 121 15.04 -10.73 4.10
CA MET A 121 16.25 -11.25 3.49
C MET A 121 16.59 -10.43 2.24
N HIS A 122 17.84 -9.99 2.14
CA HIS A 122 18.40 -9.44 0.92
C HIS A 122 19.14 -10.56 0.19
N ILE A 123 18.91 -10.71 -1.11
CA ILE A 123 19.57 -11.72 -1.96
C ILE A 123 20.16 -10.97 -3.14
N ASP A 124 21.48 -11.05 -3.28
CA ASP A 124 22.25 -10.48 -4.38
C ASP A 124 22.88 -11.63 -5.19
N ILE A 125 22.93 -11.46 -6.52
CA ILE A 125 23.72 -12.34 -7.40
C ILE A 125 24.98 -11.54 -7.72
N ASP A 126 26.13 -12.00 -7.22
CA ASP A 126 27.45 -11.44 -7.55
C ASP A 126 27.80 -11.60 -9.04
#